data_AF-A0A969ZPZ7-F1
#
_entry.id   AF-A0A969ZPZ7-F1
#
_cell.length_a   1.000
_cell.length_b   1.000
_cell.length_c   1.000
_cell.angle_alpha   90.00
_cell.angle_beta   90.00
_cell.angle_gamma   90.00
#
_symmetry.space_group_name_H-M   'P 1'
#
loop_
_entity.id
_entity.type
_entity.pdbx_description
1 polymer ?
#
loop_
_entity_poly.entity_id
_entity_poly.type
_entity_poly.pdbx_seq_one_letter_code
_entity_poly.pdbx_strand_id
1 'polypeptide(L)'
;MINNKSYEIDLDGTIQNVKKYKIQAKSGDSIVIRYHGELNGKSGAYPYVREKTIDEFYILREETRYFPIFRLPDSIEYINNLLNPKSEDEFELSIKLLREGNVCSNLLRTGDTYIGSNPTIAVGYFETKTFNFGQVHYSLSKEVFIQELEKLIKDVEKFMSRYLVAKIDRLRIILIPDNYGSFVINDTLFLEEKALTQAFFLIHELIHTKWNPKVEMNCQRTRFFDEALTQYFTFRMLEATDIQSAEIAKGEFLTGFEEMKRELEEVPPLDKWGEMGVSDLAYNFGPLIFIELEKKLGRKDMDILLARLLNEFKYREVDFEKFIEIIPKENGKDYFRHILYRLK
;
A
#
# COMPACT_ATOMS: atom_id res chain seq x y z
N MET A 1 44.09 4.59 -5.98
CA MET A 1 44.24 3.13 -5.83
C MET A 1 42.98 2.61 -5.17
N ILE A 2 42.06 2.03 -5.96
CA ILE A 2 40.84 1.42 -5.44
C ILE A 2 41.25 0.02 -4.97
N ASN A 3 41.33 -0.18 -3.65
CA ASN A 3 41.61 -1.48 -3.06
C ASN A 3 40.40 -2.39 -3.26
N ASN A 4 40.39 -3.14 -4.36
CA ASN A 4 39.47 -4.26 -4.57
C ASN A 4 39.81 -5.36 -3.57
N LYS A 5 39.19 -5.36 -2.40
CA LYS A 5 39.20 -6.51 -1.50
C LYS A 5 38.04 -7.44 -1.89
N SER A 6 38.38 -8.67 -2.24
CA SER A 6 37.44 -9.79 -2.34
C SER A 6 37.16 -10.30 -0.93
N TYR A 7 35.89 -10.45 -0.57
CA TYR A 7 35.46 -10.96 0.73
C TYR A 7 35.07 -12.44 0.59
N GLU A 8 35.56 -13.27 1.50
CA GLU A 8 35.21 -14.69 1.63
C GLU A 8 33.88 -14.82 2.38
N ILE A 9 33.06 -15.79 1.97
CA ILE A 9 31.65 -15.89 2.32
C ILE A 9 31.46 -17.09 3.25
N ASP A 10 30.91 -16.84 4.43
CA ASP A 10 30.43 -17.86 5.36
C ASP A 10 28.90 -17.98 5.27
N LEU A 11 28.39 -19.20 5.15
CA LEU A 11 26.96 -19.49 4.96
C LEU A 11 26.31 -19.85 6.29
N ASP A 12 25.25 -19.14 6.69
CA ASP A 12 24.46 -19.48 7.87
C ASP A 12 22.95 -19.41 7.56
N GLY A 13 22.27 -20.56 7.63
CA GLY A 13 20.81 -20.74 7.63
C GLY A 13 20.01 -20.28 6.39
N THR A 14 19.24 -21.19 5.80
CA THR A 14 18.20 -20.87 4.79
C THR A 14 16.90 -20.42 5.45
N ILE A 15 16.59 -19.13 5.35
CA ILE A 15 15.20 -18.68 5.12
C ILE A 15 14.92 -19.06 3.65
N GLN A 16 13.75 -19.63 3.31
CA GLN A 16 13.50 -20.20 1.98
C GLN A 16 14.11 -19.32 0.86
N ASN A 17 15.02 -19.91 0.08
CA ASN A 17 15.69 -19.29 -1.07
C ASN A 17 16.59 -18.06 -0.81
N VAL A 18 16.94 -17.76 0.44
CA VAL A 18 17.91 -16.69 0.77
C VAL A 18 19.19 -17.28 1.33
N LYS A 19 20.33 -16.94 0.70
CA LYS A 19 21.66 -17.19 1.25
C LYS A 19 22.12 -15.96 2.02
N LYS A 20 22.56 -16.15 3.26
CA LYS A 20 23.14 -15.07 4.07
C LYS A 20 24.64 -14.99 3.85
N TYR A 21 25.14 -13.77 3.84
CA TYR A 21 26.53 -13.44 3.62
C TYR A 21 26.95 -12.43 4.68
N LYS A 22 28.04 -12.69 5.40
CA LYS A 22 28.60 -11.73 6.36
C LYS A 22 29.72 -10.93 5.69
N ILE A 23 29.55 -9.62 5.58
CA ILE A 23 30.56 -8.72 5.02
C ILE A 23 31.06 -7.80 6.13
N GLN A 24 32.38 -7.74 6.33
CA GLN A 24 32.99 -6.78 7.24
C GLN A 24 33.38 -5.52 6.46
N ALA A 25 32.59 -4.47 6.61
CA ALA A 25 32.84 -3.15 6.04
C ALA A 25 32.93 -2.10 7.16
N LYS A 26 33.75 -1.07 6.94
CA LYS A 26 33.86 0.10 7.81
C LYS A 26 32.94 1.21 7.30
N SER A 27 32.61 2.16 8.19
CA SER A 27 31.88 3.36 7.78
C SER A 27 32.65 4.09 6.66
N GLY A 28 31.94 4.41 5.57
CA GLY A 28 32.51 5.02 4.37
C GLY A 28 33.06 4.05 3.33
N ASP A 29 33.09 2.74 3.60
CA ASP A 29 33.46 1.74 2.59
C ASP A 29 32.37 1.61 1.52
N SER A 30 32.77 1.38 0.27
CA SER A 30 31.88 1.00 -0.83
C SER A 30 31.93 -0.51 -1.06
N ILE A 31 30.78 -1.19 -1.08
CA ILE A 31 30.69 -2.61 -1.39
C ILE A 31 30.13 -2.77 -2.82
N VAL A 32 30.79 -3.58 -3.65
CA VAL A 32 30.30 -3.92 -4.99
C VAL A 32 29.95 -5.39 -5.05
N ILE A 33 28.67 -5.69 -5.24
CA ILE A 33 28.15 -7.05 -5.39
C ILE A 33 27.77 -7.27 -6.85
N ARG A 34 28.30 -8.33 -7.47
CA ARG A 34 27.92 -8.77 -8.81
C ARG A 34 27.23 -10.11 -8.71
N TYR A 35 26.04 -10.22 -9.29
CA TYR A 35 25.24 -11.43 -9.28
C TYR A 35 24.54 -11.59 -10.63
N HIS A 36 24.08 -12.80 -10.91
CA HIS A 36 23.23 -13.12 -12.04
C HIS A 36 22.12 -14.06 -11.57
N GLY A 37 20.98 -14.01 -12.24
CA GLY A 37 19.82 -14.84 -11.91
C GLY A 37 18.90 -14.97 -13.11
N GLU A 38 17.92 -15.85 -12.98
CA GLU A 38 16.89 -16.08 -13.99
C GLU A 38 15.53 -15.62 -13.44
N LEU A 39 14.75 -14.91 -14.25
CA LEU A 39 13.38 -14.51 -13.95
C LEU A 39 12.43 -15.53 -14.60
N ASN A 40 12.11 -16.61 -13.90
CA ASN A 40 11.34 -17.74 -14.43
C ASN A 40 9.95 -17.93 -13.78
N GLY A 41 9.53 -16.96 -12.97
CA GLY A 41 8.23 -16.95 -12.28
C GLY A 41 8.23 -17.68 -10.95
N LYS A 42 9.42 -18.05 -10.44
CA LYS A 42 9.60 -18.80 -9.19
C LYS A 42 10.36 -17.99 -8.13
N SER A 43 10.79 -16.77 -8.45
CA SER A 43 11.45 -15.90 -7.47
C SER A 43 10.41 -15.04 -6.76
N GLY A 44 10.01 -15.52 -5.58
CA GLY A 44 9.05 -14.87 -4.71
C GLY A 44 9.21 -15.36 -3.29
N ALA A 45 9.15 -14.45 -2.33
CA ALA A 45 9.10 -14.80 -0.91
C ALA A 45 7.79 -15.53 -0.55
N TYR A 46 6.74 -15.36 -1.36
CA TYR A 46 5.43 -15.97 -1.17
C TYR A 46 4.93 -16.66 -2.45
N PRO A 47 4.10 -17.72 -2.36
CA PRO A 47 3.64 -18.49 -3.53
C PRO A 47 2.86 -17.69 -4.60
N TYR A 48 2.25 -16.57 -4.18
CA TYR A 48 1.48 -15.66 -5.02
C TYR A 48 2.32 -14.51 -5.59
N VAL A 49 3.53 -14.28 -5.07
CA VAL A 49 4.45 -13.27 -5.59
C VAL A 49 5.30 -13.93 -6.67
N ARG A 50 5.14 -13.46 -7.90
CA ARG A 50 5.94 -13.93 -9.04
C ARG A 50 6.46 -12.74 -9.80
N GLU A 51 7.69 -12.86 -10.27
CA GLU A 51 8.33 -11.90 -11.17
C GLU A 51 7.87 -12.02 -12.61
N LYS A 52 7.24 -13.16 -12.93
CA LYS A 52 6.80 -13.53 -14.28
C LYS A 52 5.60 -14.50 -14.22
N THR A 53 4.53 -14.13 -14.93
CA THR A 53 3.35 -14.98 -15.19
C THR A 53 3.15 -15.22 -16.69
N ILE A 54 3.68 -14.34 -17.55
CA ILE A 54 3.68 -14.43 -19.01
C ILE A 54 5.05 -14.01 -19.56
N ASP A 55 5.37 -14.36 -20.81
CA ASP A 55 6.72 -14.12 -21.38
C ASP A 55 6.98 -12.66 -21.74
N GLU A 56 5.92 -11.92 -22.02
CA GLU A 56 5.94 -10.55 -22.51
C GLU A 56 6.06 -9.53 -21.38
N PHE A 57 5.82 -9.93 -20.12
CA PHE A 57 5.73 -9.02 -18.99
C PHE A 57 6.46 -9.55 -17.75
N TYR A 58 7.19 -8.67 -17.09
CA TYR A 58 7.88 -8.94 -15.83
C TYR A 58 7.56 -7.85 -14.81
N ILE A 59 7.45 -8.21 -13.54
CA ILE A 59 7.37 -7.25 -12.44
C ILE A 59 8.35 -7.64 -11.34
N LEU A 60 9.26 -6.74 -11.02
CA LEU A 60 10.27 -6.93 -9.99
C LEU A 60 9.84 -6.09 -8.80
N ARG A 61 9.62 -6.75 -7.67
CA ARG A 61 9.27 -6.13 -6.39
C ARG A 61 10.24 -6.61 -5.33
N GLU A 62 10.32 -5.94 -4.20
CA GLU A 62 11.25 -6.35 -3.16
C GLU A 62 11.00 -7.79 -2.67
N GLU A 63 9.73 -8.22 -2.68
CA GLU A 63 9.29 -9.58 -2.35
C GLU A 63 9.71 -10.62 -3.39
N THR A 64 10.06 -10.22 -4.63
CA THR A 64 10.65 -11.13 -5.64
C THR A 64 12.16 -11.31 -5.45
N ARG A 65 12.78 -10.59 -4.49
CA ARG A 65 14.18 -10.74 -4.07
C ARG A 65 15.17 -10.67 -5.26
N TYR A 66 14.90 -9.79 -6.21
CA TYR A 66 15.68 -9.66 -7.44
C TYR A 66 17.01 -8.90 -7.26
N PHE A 67 17.28 -8.37 -6.07
CA PHE A 67 18.54 -7.72 -5.69
C PHE A 67 18.99 -8.10 -4.26
N PRO A 68 20.30 -8.02 -3.96
CA PRO A 68 20.82 -8.24 -2.60
C PRO A 68 20.24 -7.24 -1.60
N ILE A 69 19.65 -7.75 -0.54
CA ILE A 69 19.10 -6.95 0.56
C ILE A 69 20.06 -6.97 1.76
N PHE A 70 20.21 -5.82 2.41
CA PHE A 70 21.11 -5.64 3.56
C PHE A 70 20.38 -5.68 4.91
N ARG A 71 19.05 -5.85 4.88
CA ARG A 71 18.20 -6.01 6.05
C ARG A 71 17.65 -7.43 6.07
N LEU A 72 17.41 -7.96 7.26
CA LEU A 72 16.72 -9.25 7.39
C LEU A 72 15.27 -9.08 6.92
N PRO A 73 14.81 -9.88 5.93
CA PRO A 73 13.41 -9.97 5.56
C PRO A 73 12.50 -10.05 6.77
N ASP A 74 11.38 -9.33 6.72
CA ASP A 74 10.29 -9.40 7.69
C ASP A 74 10.65 -8.98 9.12
N SER A 75 11.87 -8.45 9.33
CA SER A 75 12.24 -7.80 10.58
C SER A 75 11.48 -6.49 10.78
N ILE A 76 11.33 -6.05 12.03
CA ILE A 76 10.70 -4.75 12.35
C ILE A 76 11.44 -3.61 11.65
N GLU A 77 12.76 -3.67 11.59
CA GLU A 77 13.58 -2.68 10.89
C GLU A 77 13.29 -2.66 9.39
N TYR A 78 13.17 -3.84 8.77
CA TYR A 78 12.82 -3.99 7.36
C TYR A 78 11.44 -3.39 7.06
N ILE A 79 10.42 -3.74 7.84
CA ILE A 79 9.06 -3.22 7.65
C ILE A 79 9.01 -1.71 7.86
N ASN A 80 9.69 -1.19 8.89
CA ASN A 80 9.75 0.24 9.12
C ASN A 80 10.43 0.98 7.96
N ASN A 81 11.47 0.39 7.37
CA ASN A 81 12.16 0.96 6.23
C ASN A 81 11.29 1.00 4.97
N LEU A 82 10.52 -0.06 4.73
CA LEU A 82 9.55 -0.11 3.65
C LEU A 82 8.48 0.99 3.78
N LEU A 83 7.94 1.17 4.99
CA LEU A 83 6.87 2.14 5.24
C LEU A 83 7.37 3.58 5.32
N ASN A 84 8.57 3.80 5.86
CA ASN A 84 9.16 5.12 6.09
C ASN A 84 10.60 5.15 5.57
N PRO A 85 10.81 5.06 4.25
CA PRO A 85 12.15 5.07 3.68
C PRO A 85 12.82 6.42 3.94
N LYS A 86 14.11 6.39 4.26
CA LYS A 86 14.93 7.60 4.43
C LYS A 86 15.74 7.88 3.18
N SER A 87 16.31 9.09 3.09
CA SER A 87 17.22 9.44 1.98
C SER A 87 18.45 8.55 1.90
N GLU A 88 18.90 7.97 3.01
CA GLU A 88 20.00 6.99 3.05
C GLU A 88 19.63 5.62 2.46
N ASP A 89 18.34 5.37 2.22
CA ASP A 89 17.81 4.15 1.61
C ASP A 89 17.48 4.33 0.12
N GLU A 90 17.86 5.47 -0.46
CA GLU A 90 17.57 5.79 -1.85
C GLU A 90 18.38 4.90 -2.80
N PHE A 91 17.69 4.37 -3.81
CA PHE A 91 18.27 3.63 -4.91
C PHE A 91 18.47 4.56 -6.11
N GLU A 92 19.63 4.43 -6.75
CA GLU A 92 19.86 4.91 -8.11
C GLU A 92 20.00 3.68 -9.03
N LEU A 93 19.05 3.50 -9.95
CA LEU A 93 18.99 2.35 -10.84
C LEU A 93 19.23 2.73 -12.29
N SER A 94 20.08 1.97 -12.96
CA SER A 94 20.23 1.98 -14.42
C SER A 94 19.79 0.64 -14.97
N ILE A 95 18.80 0.64 -15.86
CA ILE A 95 18.19 -0.58 -16.41
C ILE A 95 18.44 -0.63 -17.91
N LYS A 96 19.11 -1.68 -18.37
CA LYS A 96 19.35 -1.95 -19.79
C LYS A 96 18.52 -3.15 -20.24
N LEU A 97 17.56 -2.91 -21.12
CA LEU A 97 16.80 -3.98 -21.77
C LEU A 97 17.59 -4.53 -22.97
N LEU A 98 17.62 -5.86 -23.10
CA LEU A 98 18.24 -6.55 -24.25
C LEU A 98 17.23 -6.87 -25.36
N ARG A 99 15.95 -6.65 -25.10
CA ARG A 99 14.82 -6.84 -26.02
C ARG A 99 14.00 -5.55 -26.07
N GLU A 100 13.18 -5.42 -27.11
CA GLU A 100 12.22 -4.32 -27.20
C GLU A 100 11.22 -4.35 -26.03
N GLY A 101 10.80 -3.17 -25.60
CA GLY A 101 9.91 -2.96 -24.46
C GLY A 101 10.21 -1.66 -23.72
N ASN A 102 9.36 -1.36 -22.74
CA ASN A 102 9.43 -0.19 -21.89
C ASN A 102 9.60 -0.61 -20.43
N VAL A 103 10.28 0.24 -19.67
CA VAL A 103 10.39 0.11 -18.21
C VAL A 103 9.45 1.14 -17.58
N CYS A 104 8.56 0.67 -16.72
CA CYS A 104 7.77 1.49 -15.81
C CYS A 104 8.20 1.18 -14.38
N SER A 105 8.18 2.18 -13.51
CA SER A 105 8.61 2.02 -12.13
C SER A 105 7.88 3.00 -11.22
N ASN A 106 7.89 2.74 -9.91
CA ASN A 106 7.53 3.70 -8.86
C ASN A 106 8.65 4.73 -8.58
N LEU A 107 9.83 4.56 -9.17
CA LEU A 107 10.94 5.50 -9.01
C LEU A 107 10.83 6.68 -9.97
N LEU A 108 11.38 7.84 -9.60
CA LEU A 108 11.43 9.01 -10.48
C LEU A 108 12.51 8.79 -11.55
N ARG A 109 12.13 8.91 -12.83
CA ARG A 109 13.08 8.84 -13.94
C ARG A 109 13.82 10.17 -14.11
N THR A 110 15.16 10.13 -14.03
CA THR A 110 16.05 11.28 -14.21
C THR A 110 17.07 10.95 -15.30
N GLY A 111 16.76 11.30 -16.54
CA GLY A 111 17.56 10.89 -17.70
C GLY A 111 17.49 9.38 -17.94
N ASP A 112 18.65 8.71 -17.84
CA ASP A 112 18.80 7.27 -18.03
C ASP A 112 18.72 6.47 -16.72
N THR A 113 18.61 7.15 -15.58
CA THR A 113 18.52 6.52 -14.26
C THR A 113 17.14 6.72 -13.62
N TYR A 114 16.85 5.86 -12.64
CA TYR A 114 15.67 5.91 -11.81
C TYR A 114 16.09 6.10 -10.36
N ILE A 115 15.46 7.04 -9.65
CA ILE A 115 15.85 7.44 -8.30
C ILE A 115 14.65 7.34 -7.36
N GLY A 116 14.85 6.77 -6.17
CA GLY A 116 13.87 6.74 -5.08
C GLY A 116 13.99 5.49 -4.21
N SER A 117 12.96 5.18 -3.42
CA SER A 117 12.94 4.06 -2.47
C SER A 117 12.08 2.88 -2.96
N ASN A 118 12.32 1.70 -2.38
CA ASN A 118 11.56 0.46 -2.60
C ASN A 118 11.34 0.18 -4.09
N PRO A 119 12.41 -0.08 -4.84
CA PRO A 119 12.35 -0.14 -6.28
C PRO A 119 11.39 -1.24 -6.73
N THR A 120 10.36 -0.83 -7.46
CA THR A 120 9.42 -1.71 -8.15
C THR A 120 9.50 -1.41 -9.64
N ILE A 121 9.72 -2.44 -10.44
CA ILE A 121 10.03 -2.31 -11.87
C ILE A 121 9.10 -3.22 -12.65
N ALA A 122 8.27 -2.65 -13.52
CA ALA A 122 7.51 -3.39 -14.51
C ALA A 122 8.18 -3.26 -15.88
N VAL A 123 8.36 -4.38 -16.58
CA VAL A 123 8.97 -4.43 -17.91
C VAL A 123 8.00 -5.11 -18.86
N GLY A 124 7.65 -4.43 -19.94
CA GLY A 124 6.69 -4.92 -20.94
C GLY A 124 6.42 -3.88 -22.02
N TYR A 125 5.45 -4.16 -22.88
CA TYR A 125 5.00 -3.20 -23.90
C TYR A 125 3.91 -2.31 -23.32
N PHE A 126 4.28 -1.08 -22.98
CA PHE A 126 3.37 -0.07 -22.47
C PHE A 126 3.24 1.10 -23.44
N GLU A 127 2.02 1.55 -23.66
CA GLU A 127 1.73 2.93 -24.04
C GLU A 127 1.68 3.81 -22.80
N THR A 128 1.87 5.12 -22.96
CA THR A 128 1.75 6.08 -21.87
C THR A 128 0.83 7.22 -22.28
N LYS A 129 -0.18 7.48 -21.46
CA LYS A 129 -1.07 8.64 -21.60
C LYS A 129 -0.94 9.53 -20.40
N THR A 130 -0.75 10.82 -20.65
CA THR A 130 -0.57 11.83 -19.59
C THR A 130 -1.88 12.57 -19.36
N PHE A 131 -2.22 12.74 -18.08
CA PHE A 131 -3.40 13.41 -17.57
C PHE A 131 -3.00 14.53 -16.61
N ASN A 132 -3.97 15.34 -16.21
CA ASN A 132 -3.76 16.37 -15.18
C ASN A 132 -3.41 15.80 -13.80
N PHE A 133 -3.76 14.53 -13.53
CA PHE A 133 -3.44 13.84 -12.29
C PHE A 133 -2.08 13.10 -12.35
N GLY A 134 -1.51 12.89 -13.54
CA GLY A 134 -0.25 12.15 -13.71
C GLY A 134 -0.22 11.29 -14.98
N GLN A 135 0.28 10.05 -14.90
CA GLN A 135 0.52 9.20 -16.07
C GLN A 135 -0.15 7.84 -15.91
N VAL A 136 -0.69 7.31 -17.00
CA VAL A 136 -1.22 5.95 -17.07
C VAL A 136 -0.42 5.17 -18.10
N HIS A 137 0.14 4.04 -17.70
CA HIS A 137 0.89 3.11 -18.51
C HIS A 137 0.04 1.85 -18.74
N TYR A 138 -0.25 1.51 -20.00
CA TYR A 138 -1.23 0.47 -20.33
C TYR A 138 -0.90 -0.26 -21.63
N SER A 139 -1.50 -1.44 -21.84
CA SER A 139 -1.41 -2.19 -23.09
C SER A 139 -2.41 -1.66 -24.14
N LEU A 140 -2.08 -1.71 -25.43
CA LEU A 140 -2.79 -1.12 -26.61
C LEU A 140 -4.33 -1.30 -26.73
N SER A 141 -4.99 -2.06 -25.85
CA SER A 141 -6.41 -2.46 -25.99
C SER A 141 -7.40 -1.76 -25.06
N LYS A 142 -7.00 -0.67 -24.35
CA LYS A 142 -7.75 -0.19 -23.17
C LYS A 142 -8.19 1.28 -23.16
N GLU A 143 -8.15 1.99 -24.28
CA GLU A 143 -8.35 3.45 -24.29
C GLU A 143 -9.72 3.93 -23.74
N VAL A 144 -10.79 3.14 -23.88
CA VAL A 144 -12.13 3.47 -23.37
C VAL A 144 -12.14 3.59 -21.83
N PHE A 145 -11.50 2.66 -21.12
CA PHE A 145 -11.47 2.65 -19.65
C PHE A 145 -10.69 3.82 -19.07
N ILE A 146 -9.71 4.32 -19.81
CA ILE A 146 -8.87 5.42 -19.36
C ILE A 146 -9.67 6.74 -19.27
N GLN A 147 -10.69 6.92 -20.11
CA GLN A 147 -11.55 8.10 -20.03
C GLN A 147 -12.44 8.08 -18.77
N GLU A 148 -12.94 6.90 -18.39
CA GLU A 148 -13.73 6.72 -17.17
C GLU A 148 -12.89 6.95 -15.91
N LEU A 149 -11.61 6.58 -15.96
CA LEU A 149 -10.66 6.77 -14.87
C LEU A 149 -10.43 8.25 -14.52
N GLU A 150 -10.29 9.14 -15.51
CA GLU A 150 -10.12 10.58 -15.23
C GLU A 150 -11.36 11.16 -14.52
N LYS A 151 -12.55 10.72 -14.93
CA LYS A 151 -13.80 11.12 -14.27
C LYS A 151 -13.85 10.60 -12.84
N LEU A 152 -13.54 9.32 -12.62
CA LEU A 152 -13.53 8.71 -11.30
C LEU A 152 -12.58 9.44 -10.34
N ILE A 153 -11.36 9.74 -10.79
CA ILE A 153 -10.37 10.49 -9.99
C ILE A 153 -10.91 11.85 -9.57
N LYS A 154 -11.54 12.60 -10.49
CA LYS A 154 -12.16 13.90 -10.17
C LYS A 154 -13.31 13.76 -9.17
N ASP A 155 -14.09 12.68 -9.27
CA ASP A 155 -15.18 12.40 -8.33
C ASP A 155 -14.64 12.07 -6.93
N VAL A 156 -13.56 11.29 -6.83
CA VAL A 156 -12.83 11.03 -5.57
C VAL A 156 -12.31 12.34 -4.98
N GLU A 157 -11.57 13.15 -5.75
CA GLU A 157 -11.02 14.44 -5.30
C GLU A 157 -12.12 15.35 -4.76
N LYS A 158 -13.22 15.48 -5.48
CA LYS A 158 -14.35 16.32 -5.10
C LYS A 158 -15.01 15.82 -3.82
N PHE A 159 -15.24 14.52 -3.71
CA PHE A 159 -15.88 13.92 -2.53
C PHE A 159 -15.00 14.08 -1.29
N MET A 160 -13.72 13.75 -1.41
CA MET A 160 -12.77 13.73 -0.30
C MET A 160 -12.29 15.12 0.12
N SER A 161 -12.32 16.10 -0.79
CA SER A 161 -12.01 17.51 -0.48
C SER A 161 -12.94 18.16 0.55
N ARG A 162 -14.07 17.51 0.88
CA ARG A 162 -14.93 17.92 2.00
C ARG A 162 -14.28 17.68 3.36
N TYR A 163 -13.35 16.75 3.45
CA TYR A 163 -12.63 16.39 4.69
C TYR A 163 -11.24 17.03 4.72
N LEU A 164 -10.50 16.95 3.62
CA LEU A 164 -9.19 17.60 3.46
C LEU A 164 -9.01 18.00 1.99
N VAL A 165 -8.84 19.29 1.74
CA VAL A 165 -8.60 19.80 0.39
C VAL A 165 -7.24 19.32 -0.09
N ALA A 166 -7.26 18.44 -1.09
CA ALA A 166 -6.09 17.88 -1.72
C ALA A 166 -6.39 17.59 -3.19
N LYS A 167 -5.33 17.55 -3.99
CA LYS A 167 -5.39 17.17 -5.39
C LYS A 167 -4.53 15.93 -5.57
N ILE A 168 -5.03 14.97 -6.35
CA ILE A 168 -4.25 13.86 -6.86
C ILE A 168 -3.41 14.42 -8.00
N ASP A 169 -2.12 14.51 -7.75
CA ASP A 169 -1.11 14.93 -8.69
C ASP A 169 0.05 13.95 -8.69
N ARG A 170 0.73 13.86 -9.84
CA ARG A 170 1.89 12.97 -10.06
C ARG A 170 1.57 11.48 -9.87
N LEU A 171 0.30 11.11 -9.87
CA LEU A 171 -0.13 9.72 -9.77
C LEU A 171 0.33 8.95 -11.01
N ARG A 172 1.01 7.84 -10.79
CA ARG A 172 1.32 6.89 -11.86
C ARG A 172 0.43 5.67 -11.70
N ILE A 173 -0.25 5.29 -12.77
CA ILE A 173 -1.00 4.04 -12.81
C ILE A 173 -0.33 3.16 -13.84
N ILE A 174 0.14 2.00 -13.41
CA ILE A 174 0.77 0.99 -14.27
C ILE A 174 -0.17 -0.19 -14.30
N LEU A 175 -0.83 -0.41 -15.45
CA LEU A 175 -1.66 -1.59 -15.64
C LEU A 175 -0.77 -2.80 -15.85
N ILE A 176 -1.00 -3.83 -15.04
CA ILE A 176 -0.28 -5.09 -15.07
C ILE A 176 -1.24 -6.21 -15.46
N PRO A 177 -0.75 -7.31 -16.06
CA PRO A 177 -1.58 -8.47 -16.34
C PRO A 177 -2.26 -9.01 -15.07
N ASP A 178 -3.35 -9.76 -15.24
CA ASP A 178 -3.99 -10.41 -14.11
C ASP A 178 -3.07 -11.50 -13.48
N ASN A 179 -3.30 -11.78 -12.19
CA ASN A 179 -2.61 -12.76 -11.33
C ASN A 179 -1.29 -12.28 -10.68
N TYR A 180 -1.09 -10.97 -10.55
CA TYR A 180 0.02 -10.37 -9.79
C TYR A 180 -0.42 -9.72 -8.46
N GLY A 181 -1.71 -9.42 -8.33
CA GLY A 181 -2.29 -8.60 -7.27
C GLY A 181 -2.06 -7.10 -7.52
N SER A 182 -3.07 -6.28 -7.21
CA SER A 182 -2.95 -4.81 -7.26
C SER A 182 -2.34 -4.29 -5.96
N PHE A 183 -1.55 -3.20 -6.03
CA PHE A 183 -0.91 -2.59 -4.86
C PHE A 183 -0.45 -1.16 -5.13
N VAL A 184 -0.12 -0.42 -4.07
CA VAL A 184 0.32 0.98 -4.11
C VAL A 184 1.68 1.16 -3.48
N ILE A 185 2.52 1.96 -4.12
CA ILE A 185 3.83 2.36 -3.60
C ILE A 185 4.28 3.70 -4.19
N ASN A 186 4.70 4.67 -3.37
CA ASN A 186 5.25 5.97 -3.81
C ASN A 186 4.44 6.67 -4.94
N ASP A 187 3.19 7.04 -4.66
CA ASP A 187 2.25 7.65 -5.63
C ASP A 187 2.08 6.84 -6.94
N THR A 188 2.36 5.52 -6.89
CA THR A 188 2.30 4.62 -8.04
C THR A 188 1.38 3.44 -7.71
N LEU A 189 0.30 3.32 -8.50
CA LEU A 189 -0.68 2.27 -8.46
C LEU A 189 -0.30 1.21 -9.49
N PHE A 190 0.02 0.00 -9.06
CA PHE A 190 0.15 -1.16 -9.93
C PHE A 190 -1.18 -1.90 -9.90
N LEU A 191 -1.93 -1.86 -11.00
CA LEU A 191 -3.30 -2.35 -11.04
C LEU A 191 -3.45 -3.48 -12.05
N GLU A 192 -4.02 -4.59 -11.61
CA GLU A 192 -4.43 -5.65 -12.53
C GLU A 192 -5.46 -5.12 -13.52
N GLU A 193 -5.44 -5.60 -14.76
CA GLU A 193 -6.36 -5.11 -15.80
C GLU A 193 -7.83 -5.25 -15.39
N LYS A 194 -8.21 -6.33 -14.70
CA LYS A 194 -9.58 -6.52 -14.17
C LYS A 194 -9.95 -5.53 -13.07
N ALA A 195 -8.99 -4.87 -12.43
CA ALA A 195 -9.27 -3.88 -11.38
C ALA A 195 -9.84 -2.58 -11.96
N LEU A 196 -9.58 -2.29 -13.25
CA LEU A 196 -10.16 -1.12 -13.92
C LEU A 196 -11.68 -1.12 -13.94
N THR A 197 -12.30 -2.29 -13.99
CA THR A 197 -13.77 -2.44 -13.95
C THR A 197 -14.32 -2.47 -12.54
N GLN A 198 -13.48 -2.42 -11.51
CA GLN A 198 -13.87 -2.53 -10.12
C GLN A 198 -13.67 -1.18 -9.42
N ALA A 199 -14.66 -0.31 -9.58
CA ALA A 199 -14.64 1.05 -9.05
C ALA A 199 -14.31 1.09 -7.55
N PHE A 200 -14.77 0.11 -6.78
CA PHE A 200 -14.45 -0.04 -5.35
C PHE A 200 -12.93 -0.01 -5.10
N PHE A 201 -12.17 -0.88 -5.76
CA PHE A 201 -10.72 -0.99 -5.56
C PHE A 201 -10.01 0.28 -6.01
N LEU A 202 -10.40 0.84 -7.16
CA LEU A 202 -9.82 2.10 -7.63
C LEU A 202 -10.06 3.24 -6.64
N ILE A 203 -11.27 3.39 -6.12
CA ILE A 203 -11.61 4.42 -5.14
C ILE A 203 -10.76 4.24 -3.87
N HIS A 204 -10.66 2.99 -3.38
CA HIS A 204 -9.84 2.64 -2.20
C HIS A 204 -8.38 3.07 -2.38
N GLU A 205 -7.74 2.66 -3.48
CA GLU A 205 -6.34 3.01 -3.73
C GLU A 205 -6.13 4.52 -3.96
N LEU A 206 -7.09 5.21 -4.60
CA LEU A 206 -7.01 6.65 -4.79
C LEU A 206 -7.11 7.41 -3.46
N ILE A 207 -7.93 6.94 -2.51
CA ILE A 207 -8.06 7.55 -1.18
C ILE A 207 -6.73 7.47 -0.40
N HIS A 208 -6.04 6.33 -0.46
CA HIS A 208 -4.73 6.15 0.18
C HIS A 208 -3.69 7.22 -0.23
N THR A 209 -3.80 7.80 -1.43
CA THR A 209 -2.78 8.73 -1.95
C THR A 209 -2.68 10.05 -1.19
N LYS A 210 -3.80 10.61 -0.70
CA LYS A 210 -3.82 11.96 -0.10
C LYS A 210 -4.64 12.07 1.19
N TRP A 211 -5.41 11.06 1.56
CA TRP A 211 -6.41 11.16 2.65
C TRP A 211 -6.24 10.13 3.77
N ASN A 212 -4.99 9.75 4.07
CA ASN A 212 -4.68 9.05 5.31
C ASN A 212 -3.91 9.95 6.29
N PRO A 213 -4.21 9.85 7.60
CA PRO A 213 -3.43 10.55 8.61
C PRO A 213 -2.05 9.92 8.73
N LYS A 214 -1.08 10.68 9.26
CA LYS A 214 0.18 10.11 9.70
C LYS A 214 -0.07 9.34 11.01
N VAL A 215 0.42 8.10 11.13
CA VAL A 215 0.10 7.19 12.26
C VAL A 215 1.37 6.80 13.01
N GLU A 216 1.28 6.70 14.34
CA GLU A 216 2.37 6.15 15.15
C GLU A 216 2.62 4.67 14.81
N MET A 217 3.88 4.24 14.79
CA MET A 217 4.29 2.90 14.33
C MET A 217 3.51 1.74 14.98
N ASN A 218 3.30 1.79 16.30
CA ASN A 218 2.56 0.73 17.01
C ASN A 218 1.10 0.65 16.55
N CYS A 219 0.47 1.80 16.28
CA CYS A 219 -0.88 1.87 15.76
C CYS A 219 -0.92 1.49 14.26
N GLN A 220 0.09 1.88 13.48
CA GLN A 220 0.18 1.56 12.05
C GLN A 220 0.12 0.06 11.79
N ARG A 221 0.72 -0.76 12.67
CA ARG A 221 0.68 -2.24 12.56
C ARG A 221 -0.72 -2.83 12.69
N THR A 222 -1.66 -2.13 13.32
CA THR A 222 -3.07 -2.57 13.35
C THR A 222 -3.77 -2.34 12.02
N ARG A 223 -3.19 -1.50 11.14
CA ARG A 223 -3.74 -1.04 9.86
C ARG A 223 -5.09 -0.32 9.99
N PHE A 224 -5.51 0.04 11.21
CA PHE A 224 -6.82 0.65 11.44
C PHE A 224 -6.95 2.04 10.81
N PHE A 225 -6.01 2.94 11.08
CA PHE A 225 -6.06 4.29 10.49
C PHE A 225 -5.68 4.34 9.01
N ASP A 226 -5.20 3.23 8.46
CA ASP A 226 -4.78 3.10 7.07
C ASP A 226 -5.87 2.38 6.25
N GLU A 227 -6.09 1.10 6.49
CA GLU A 227 -7.06 0.28 5.75
C GLU A 227 -8.49 0.52 6.21
N ALA A 228 -8.77 0.46 7.52
CA ALA A 228 -10.16 0.57 8.00
C ALA A 228 -10.77 1.94 7.70
N LEU A 229 -9.97 3.00 7.85
CA LEU A 229 -10.38 4.36 7.52
C LEU A 229 -10.64 4.51 6.01
N THR A 230 -9.73 3.99 5.17
CA THR A 230 -9.88 4.03 3.72
C THR A 230 -11.11 3.25 3.27
N GLN A 231 -11.31 2.02 3.78
CA GLN A 231 -12.50 1.20 3.52
C GLN A 231 -13.79 1.95 3.86
N TYR A 232 -13.80 2.65 4.98
CA TYR A 232 -14.94 3.44 5.40
C TYR A 232 -15.18 4.67 4.51
N PHE A 233 -14.14 5.37 4.07
CA PHE A 233 -14.28 6.44 3.08
C PHE A 233 -14.76 5.92 1.73
N THR A 234 -14.23 4.79 1.26
CA THR A 234 -14.68 4.07 0.05
C THR A 234 -16.17 3.77 0.15
N PHE A 235 -16.61 3.17 1.25
CA PHE A 235 -18.02 2.91 1.56
C PHE A 235 -18.89 4.19 1.47
N ARG A 236 -18.46 5.29 2.11
CA ARG A 236 -19.18 6.57 2.10
C ARG A 236 -19.24 7.18 0.70
N MET A 237 -18.21 6.98 -0.12
CA MET A 237 -18.18 7.46 -1.49
C MET A 237 -19.14 6.67 -2.37
N LEU A 238 -19.09 5.33 -2.31
CA LEU A 238 -19.95 4.45 -3.10
C LEU A 238 -21.44 4.73 -2.84
N GLU A 239 -21.80 4.92 -1.57
CA GLU A 239 -23.15 5.35 -1.15
C GLU A 239 -23.54 6.68 -1.81
N ALA A 240 -22.63 7.67 -1.82
CA ALA A 240 -22.93 9.00 -2.34
C ALA A 240 -22.95 9.08 -3.87
N THR A 241 -22.27 8.17 -4.56
CA THR A 241 -22.20 8.12 -6.03
C THR A 241 -23.14 7.09 -6.65
N ASP A 242 -23.91 6.36 -5.85
CA ASP A 242 -24.82 5.29 -6.27
C ASP A 242 -24.15 4.20 -7.13
N ILE A 243 -22.84 3.98 -6.90
CA ILE A 243 -22.08 2.92 -7.58
C ILE A 243 -22.44 1.55 -6.98
N GLN A 244 -22.63 1.52 -5.67
CA GLN A 244 -23.04 0.35 -4.89
C GLN A 244 -23.85 0.85 -3.69
N SER A 245 -24.93 0.16 -3.35
CA SER A 245 -25.74 0.56 -2.19
C SER A 245 -24.98 0.32 -0.89
N ALA A 246 -25.27 1.15 0.12
CA ALA A 246 -24.68 1.03 1.45
C ALA A 246 -24.97 -0.33 2.09
N GLU A 247 -26.15 -0.91 1.86
CA GLU A 247 -26.53 -2.23 2.38
C GLU A 247 -25.65 -3.35 1.81
N ILE A 248 -25.36 -3.32 0.51
CA ILE A 248 -24.54 -4.35 -0.13
C ILE A 248 -23.10 -4.24 0.37
N ALA A 249 -22.49 -3.06 0.31
CA ALA A 249 -21.10 -2.85 0.74
C ALA A 249 -20.91 -3.21 2.23
N LYS A 250 -21.87 -2.84 3.09
CA LYS A 250 -21.85 -3.24 4.51
C LYS A 250 -22.02 -4.76 4.68
N GLY A 251 -22.85 -5.40 3.85
CA GLY A 251 -23.03 -6.86 3.85
C GLY A 251 -21.76 -7.61 3.47
N GLU A 252 -20.96 -7.06 2.55
CA GLU A 252 -19.65 -7.60 2.17
C GLU A 252 -18.66 -7.54 3.34
N PHE A 253 -18.56 -6.40 4.03
CA PHE A 253 -17.74 -6.28 5.24
C PHE A 253 -18.15 -7.25 6.35
N LEU A 254 -19.45 -7.43 6.58
CA LEU A 254 -19.95 -8.40 7.56
C LEU A 254 -19.58 -9.83 7.16
N THR A 255 -19.74 -10.19 5.89
CA THR A 255 -19.43 -11.53 5.39
C THR A 255 -17.94 -11.84 5.56
N GLY A 256 -17.06 -10.92 5.12
CA GLY A 256 -15.61 -11.09 5.28
C GLY A 256 -15.18 -11.14 6.75
N PHE A 257 -15.81 -10.35 7.62
CA PHE A 257 -15.52 -10.41 9.06
C PHE A 257 -15.96 -11.75 9.67
N GLU A 258 -17.14 -12.26 9.34
CA GLU A 258 -17.62 -13.56 9.85
C GLU A 258 -16.76 -14.73 9.35
N GLU A 259 -16.20 -14.65 8.14
CA GLU A 259 -15.23 -15.62 7.65
C GLU A 259 -13.94 -15.61 8.48
N MET A 260 -13.35 -14.42 8.69
CA MET A 260 -12.15 -14.28 9.54
C MET A 260 -12.40 -14.75 10.97
N LYS A 261 -13.57 -14.43 11.53
CA LYS A 261 -13.95 -14.82 12.89
C LYS A 261 -14.00 -16.33 13.08
N ARG A 262 -14.33 -17.12 12.04
CA ARG A 262 -14.33 -18.60 12.15
C ARG A 262 -12.94 -19.19 12.37
N GLU A 263 -11.90 -18.46 11.97
CA GLU A 263 -10.50 -18.87 12.13
C GLU A 263 -9.90 -18.36 13.46
N LEU A 264 -10.61 -17.49 14.18
CA LEU A 264 -10.19 -16.92 15.45
C LEU A 264 -10.95 -17.55 16.62
N GLU A 265 -10.24 -17.90 17.70
CA GLU A 265 -10.88 -18.36 18.94
C GLU A 265 -11.73 -17.24 19.59
N GLU A 266 -11.21 -16.01 19.56
CA GLU A 266 -11.86 -14.79 20.03
C GLU A 266 -11.32 -13.60 19.21
N VAL A 267 -12.15 -12.59 18.97
CA VAL A 267 -11.70 -11.38 18.28
C VAL A 267 -10.94 -10.52 19.29
N PRO A 268 -9.62 -10.31 19.12
CA PRO A 268 -8.86 -9.56 20.10
C PRO A 268 -9.21 -8.06 20.08
N PRO A 269 -8.95 -7.35 21.19
CA PRO A 269 -9.04 -5.90 21.23
C PRO A 269 -8.20 -5.23 20.13
N LEU A 270 -8.64 -4.05 19.67
CA LEU A 270 -8.03 -3.36 18.52
C LEU A 270 -6.54 -3.06 18.72
N ASP A 271 -6.12 -2.70 19.93
CA ASP A 271 -4.72 -2.41 20.25
C ASP A 271 -3.80 -3.63 20.10
N LYS A 272 -4.37 -4.85 20.05
CA LYS A 272 -3.63 -6.11 19.92
C LYS A 272 -3.52 -6.64 18.50
N TRP A 273 -4.20 -6.04 17.52
CA TRP A 273 -4.23 -6.58 16.16
C TRP A 273 -2.85 -6.69 15.52
N GLY A 274 -2.02 -5.65 15.69
CA GLY A 274 -0.66 -5.62 15.16
C GLY A 274 0.28 -6.61 15.86
N GLU A 275 0.12 -6.81 17.17
CA GLU A 275 0.94 -7.75 17.97
C GLU A 275 0.60 -9.20 17.64
N MET A 276 -0.69 -9.50 17.43
CA MET A 276 -1.19 -10.85 17.18
C MET A 276 -1.18 -11.26 15.70
N GLY A 277 -0.77 -10.36 14.80
CA GLY A 277 -0.72 -10.64 13.37
C GLY A 277 -2.09 -10.79 12.71
N VAL A 278 -3.14 -10.15 13.29
CA VAL A 278 -4.53 -10.19 12.78
C VAL A 278 -4.96 -8.85 12.19
N SER A 279 -4.01 -8.11 11.63
CA SER A 279 -4.25 -6.79 11.03
C SER A 279 -5.25 -6.80 9.87
N ASP A 280 -5.50 -7.97 9.28
CA ASP A 280 -6.48 -8.12 8.19
C ASP A 280 -7.92 -7.87 8.64
N LEU A 281 -8.19 -7.90 9.96
CA LEU A 281 -9.45 -7.43 10.53
C LEU A 281 -9.75 -5.97 10.16
N ALA A 282 -8.73 -5.15 9.86
CA ALA A 282 -8.92 -3.76 9.44
C ALA A 282 -9.72 -3.62 8.14
N TYR A 283 -9.66 -4.59 7.24
CA TYR A 283 -10.36 -4.52 5.96
C TYR A 283 -11.88 -4.70 6.09
N ASN A 284 -12.32 -5.56 7.01
CA ASN A 284 -13.73 -5.97 7.09
C ASN A 284 -14.36 -5.56 8.42
N PHE A 285 -13.69 -5.76 9.55
CA PHE A 285 -14.21 -5.32 10.84
C PHE A 285 -13.96 -3.84 11.10
N GLY A 286 -12.82 -3.33 10.66
CA GLY A 286 -12.46 -1.93 10.72
C GLY A 286 -13.54 -0.94 10.23
N PRO A 287 -14.03 -1.02 8.98
CA PRO A 287 -15.07 -0.12 8.49
C PRO A 287 -16.39 -0.28 9.26
N LEU A 288 -16.70 -1.46 9.79
CA LEU A 288 -17.88 -1.68 10.64
C LEU A 288 -17.79 -0.90 11.96
N ILE A 289 -16.59 -0.76 12.53
CA ILE A 289 -16.36 0.08 13.72
C ILE A 289 -16.68 1.55 13.39
N PHE A 290 -16.22 2.05 12.24
CA PHE A 290 -16.54 3.42 11.81
C PHE A 290 -18.02 3.63 11.49
N ILE A 291 -18.69 2.66 10.85
CA ILE A 291 -20.14 2.72 10.59
C ILE A 291 -20.92 2.80 11.92
N GLU A 292 -20.55 1.99 12.92
CA GLU A 292 -21.20 2.03 14.22
C GLU A 292 -20.88 3.31 15.00
N LEU A 293 -19.65 3.82 14.90
CA LEU A 293 -19.27 5.13 15.44
C LEU A 293 -20.11 6.25 14.81
N GLU A 294 -20.30 6.25 13.48
CA GLU A 294 -21.15 7.21 12.78
C GLU A 294 -22.59 7.17 13.32
N LYS A 295 -23.17 5.99 13.58
CA LYS A 295 -24.52 5.90 14.15
C LYS A 295 -24.62 6.55 15.54
N LYS A 296 -23.58 6.38 16.36
CA LYS A 296 -23.56 6.95 17.73
C LYS A 296 -23.36 8.46 17.72
N LEU A 297 -22.55 8.97 16.78
CA LEU A 297 -22.26 10.39 16.65
C LEU A 297 -23.33 11.14 15.86
N GLY A 298 -23.90 10.52 14.84
CA GLY A 298 -24.61 11.15 13.74
C GLY A 298 -23.66 11.63 12.64
N ARG A 299 -24.13 11.62 11.38
CA ARG A 299 -23.32 11.91 10.19
C ARG A 299 -22.58 13.26 10.25
N LYS A 300 -23.23 14.32 10.73
CA LYS A 300 -22.62 15.65 10.84
C LYS A 300 -21.39 15.65 11.76
N ASP A 301 -21.51 15.04 12.93
CA ASP A 301 -20.42 15.00 13.91
C ASP A 301 -19.32 14.02 13.48
N MET A 302 -19.69 12.95 12.76
CA MET A 302 -18.74 12.07 12.10
C MET A 302 -17.94 12.81 11.01
N ASP A 303 -18.58 13.63 10.19
CA ASP A 303 -17.87 14.40 9.16
C ASP A 303 -16.88 15.41 9.77
N ILE A 304 -17.26 16.04 10.90
CA ILE A 304 -16.36 16.90 11.67
C ILE A 304 -15.17 16.09 12.23
N LEU A 305 -15.42 14.91 12.80
CA LEU A 305 -14.37 14.03 13.32
C LEU A 305 -13.37 13.63 12.22
N LEU A 306 -13.85 13.19 11.06
CA LEU A 306 -13.00 12.79 9.93
C LEU A 306 -12.18 13.96 9.38
N ALA A 307 -12.80 15.14 9.23
CA ALA A 307 -12.09 16.34 8.81
C ALA A 307 -11.00 16.71 9.82
N ARG A 308 -11.29 16.66 11.12
CA ARG A 308 -10.29 16.90 12.17
C ARG A 308 -9.17 15.88 12.14
N LEU A 309 -9.49 14.59 11.99
CA LEU A 309 -8.49 13.52 11.88
C LEU A 309 -7.50 13.81 10.74
N LEU A 310 -8.00 14.10 9.53
CA LEU A 310 -7.14 14.34 8.39
C LEU A 310 -6.36 15.66 8.47
N ASN A 311 -6.97 16.74 8.97
CA ASN A 311 -6.29 18.04 9.05
C ASN A 311 -5.30 18.11 10.20
N GLU A 312 -5.69 17.66 11.41
CA GLU A 312 -4.83 17.75 12.60
C GLU A 312 -3.66 16.77 12.53
N PHE A 313 -3.80 15.61 11.87
CA PHE A 313 -2.78 14.56 11.80
C PHE A 313 -2.11 14.42 10.43
N LYS A 314 -2.20 15.46 9.60
CA LYS A 314 -1.44 15.54 8.35
C LYS A 314 0.08 15.61 8.57
N TYR A 315 0.50 16.30 9.63
CA TYR A 315 1.92 16.60 9.91
C TYR A 315 2.42 16.04 11.25
N ARG A 316 1.53 15.43 12.04
CA ARG A 316 1.84 14.79 13.32
C ARG A 316 1.18 13.43 13.38
N GLU A 317 1.78 12.52 14.14
CA GLU A 317 1.30 11.15 14.25
C GLU A 317 0.08 11.02 15.17
N VAL A 318 -0.94 10.30 14.69
CA VAL A 318 -2.10 9.88 15.46
C VAL A 318 -1.85 8.50 16.08
N ASP A 319 -2.35 8.34 17.30
CA ASP A 319 -2.51 7.06 17.98
C ASP A 319 -3.98 6.93 18.42
N PHE A 320 -4.34 5.80 19.03
CA PHE A 320 -5.72 5.58 19.47
C PHE A 320 -6.22 6.57 20.53
N GLU A 321 -5.37 7.01 21.46
CA GLU A 321 -5.76 7.94 22.51
C GLU A 321 -6.00 9.34 21.93
N LYS A 322 -5.10 9.82 21.07
CA LYS A 322 -5.28 11.08 20.34
C LYS A 322 -6.52 11.06 19.46
N PHE A 323 -6.84 9.91 18.86
CA PHE A 323 -8.09 9.76 18.10
C PHE A 323 -9.32 9.84 19.02
N ILE A 324 -9.30 9.18 20.18
CA ILE A 324 -10.39 9.27 21.17
C ILE A 324 -10.60 10.71 21.64
N GLU A 325 -9.53 11.48 21.87
CA GLU A 325 -9.60 12.87 22.31
C GLU A 325 -10.38 13.78 21.33
N ILE A 326 -10.26 13.54 20.03
CA ILE A 326 -10.93 14.36 19.01
C ILE A 326 -12.38 13.94 18.72
N ILE A 327 -12.84 12.79 19.25
CA ILE A 327 -14.24 12.35 19.11
C ILE A 327 -15.15 13.35 19.85
N PRO A 328 -16.16 13.92 19.18
CA PRO A 328 -16.91 15.07 19.72
C PRO A 328 -17.89 14.74 20.85
N LYS A 329 -18.26 13.47 21.04
CA LYS A 329 -19.26 13.05 22.04
C LYS A 329 -18.76 11.87 22.88
N GLU A 330 -19.09 11.88 24.17
CA GLU A 330 -18.64 10.82 25.08
C GLU A 330 -19.18 9.43 24.72
N ASN A 331 -20.41 9.31 24.24
CA ASN A 331 -20.93 8.01 23.79
C ASN A 331 -20.11 7.38 22.65
N GLY A 332 -19.49 8.20 21.80
CA GLY A 332 -18.55 7.76 20.76
C GLY A 332 -17.20 7.37 21.35
N LYS A 333 -16.69 8.13 22.33
CA LYS A 333 -15.45 7.81 23.04
C LYS A 333 -15.55 6.49 23.81
N ASP A 334 -16.64 6.31 24.55
CA ASP A 334 -16.89 5.10 25.32
C ASP A 334 -17.00 3.86 24.42
N TYR A 335 -17.69 4.01 23.28
CA TYR A 335 -17.75 2.97 22.27
C TYR A 335 -16.36 2.61 21.74
N PHE A 336 -15.59 3.61 21.33
CA PHE A 336 -14.27 3.36 20.76
C PHE A 336 -13.32 2.74 21.80
N ARG A 337 -13.33 3.22 23.05
CA ARG A 337 -12.57 2.61 24.17
C ARG A 337 -12.96 1.16 24.43
N HIS A 338 -14.24 0.82 24.31
CA HIS A 338 -14.69 -0.55 24.49
C HIS A 338 -14.11 -1.48 23.40
N ILE A 339 -14.15 -1.06 22.14
CA ILE A 339 -13.50 -1.77 21.03
C ILE A 339 -11.98 -1.84 21.23
N LEU A 340 -11.38 -0.74 21.72
CA LEU A 340 -9.94 -0.64 21.89
C LEU A 340 -9.39 -1.62 22.93
N TYR A 341 -10.08 -1.81 24.06
CA TYR A 341 -9.50 -2.50 25.22
C TYR A 341 -10.27 -3.72 25.73
N ARG A 342 -11.54 -3.90 25.31
CA ARG A 342 -12.47 -4.77 26.05
C ARG A 342 -13.31 -5.69 25.18
N LEU A 343 -12.97 -5.87 23.89
CA LEU A 343 -13.69 -6.82 23.05
C LEU A 343 -13.77 -8.19 23.74
N LYS A 344 -15.01 -8.57 24.06
CA LYS A 344 -15.51 -9.91 24.41
C LYS A 344 -16.79 -10.10 23.62
#